data_AF-A0A238YAY4-F1
#
_entry.id   AF-A0A238YAY4-F1
#
_cell.length_a   1.000
_cell.length_b   1.000
_cell.length_c   1.000
_cell.angle_alpha   90.00
_cell.angle_beta   90.00
_cell.angle_gamma   90.00
#
_symmetry.space_group_name_H-M   'P 1'
#
loop_
_entity.id
_entity.type
_entity.pdbx_description
1 polymer ?
#
loop_
_entity_poly.entity_id
_entity_poly.type
_entity_poly.pdbx_seq_one_letter_code
_entity_poly.pdbx_strand_id
1 'polypeptide(L)'
;MPTTTARRRRFLPWAILSVAFVVASIGPFAKFAQAAALECGAAKGAYVFVRPGGANGLGHVGWGYRTACSGSYSFGSVENPRGQAHIDRGADNGFWRQSGTESQMLSAMKSRGYQSYKTVTTSRASFDPGPANTVAGASAGRGYDVIGNNCADNVWDVLHAYGVPDLPYLQVHPAPNNWYASLGSTSNVTWSGSTGL
;
A
#
# COMPACT_ATOMS: atom_id res chain seq x y z
N MET A 1 -44.91 -31.43 72.79
CA MET A 1 -45.95 -32.36 72.28
C MET A 1 -45.69 -32.63 70.80
N PRO A 2 -46.03 -33.84 70.32
CA PRO A 2 -45.25 -34.69 69.40
C PRO A 2 -45.62 -34.40 67.92
N THR A 3 -45.14 -35.03 66.83
CA THR A 3 -44.55 -36.35 66.56
C THR A 3 -43.91 -36.29 65.15
N THR A 4 -42.70 -36.85 65.00
CA THR A 4 -42.22 -37.81 63.96
C THR A 4 -42.94 -37.79 62.59
N THR A 5 -42.27 -37.81 61.42
CA THR A 5 -41.76 -39.07 60.83
C THR A 5 -40.71 -38.86 59.73
N ALA A 6 -39.75 -39.80 59.72
CA ALA A 6 -38.68 -40.11 58.76
C ALA A 6 -39.20 -40.30 57.31
N ARG A 7 -38.46 -40.53 56.22
CA ARG A 7 -37.19 -41.21 55.88
C ARG A 7 -37.17 -41.12 54.32
N ARG A 8 -36.09 -40.96 53.55
CA ARG A 8 -35.07 -41.94 53.19
C ARG A 8 -34.18 -41.30 52.10
N ARG A 9 -32.90 -41.64 52.17
CA ARG A 9 -31.81 -41.30 51.26
C ARG A 9 -31.97 -41.96 49.89
N ARG A 10 -31.47 -41.30 48.84
CA ARG A 10 -30.82 -41.96 47.68
C ARG A 10 -29.54 -41.21 47.32
N PHE A 11 -28.51 -41.98 47.05
CA PHE A 11 -27.12 -41.62 46.80
C PHE A 11 -26.85 -41.32 45.31
N LEU A 12 -25.93 -40.37 45.08
CA LEU A 12 -24.93 -40.20 43.98
C LEU A 12 -25.40 -40.15 42.50
N PRO A 13 -24.58 -39.66 41.52
CA PRO A 13 -23.21 -39.13 41.58
C PRO A 13 -22.97 -37.82 40.80
N TRP A 14 -21.71 -37.37 40.84
CA TRP A 14 -21.09 -36.28 40.09
C TRP A 14 -21.34 -36.28 38.57
N ALA A 15 -21.47 -35.08 38.00
CA ALA A 15 -21.25 -34.83 36.58
C ALA A 15 -20.25 -33.67 36.41
N ILE A 16 -19.03 -34.02 36.05
CA ILE A 16 -18.00 -33.12 35.52
C ILE A 16 -18.46 -32.77 34.10
N LEU A 17 -18.81 -31.52 33.86
CA LEU A 17 -19.13 -31.05 32.51
C LEU A 17 -17.85 -30.58 31.84
N SER A 18 -17.24 -31.47 31.06
CA SER A 18 -16.18 -31.13 30.11
C SER A 18 -16.73 -30.16 29.07
N VAL A 19 -16.17 -28.95 28.99
CA VAL A 19 -16.41 -28.02 27.88
C VAL A 19 -15.72 -28.62 26.65
N ALA A 20 -16.52 -29.26 25.79
CA ALA A 20 -16.08 -29.64 24.47
C ALA A 20 -15.77 -28.37 23.66
N PHE A 21 -14.50 -28.23 23.25
CA PHE A 21 -14.13 -27.29 22.20
C PHE A 21 -14.87 -27.67 20.92
N VAL A 22 -15.87 -26.88 20.56
CA VAL A 22 -16.43 -26.91 19.20
C VAL A 22 -15.34 -26.38 18.28
N VAL A 23 -14.64 -27.29 17.60
CA VAL A 23 -13.84 -26.95 16.43
C VAL A 23 -14.84 -26.50 15.36
N ALA A 24 -15.04 -25.18 15.28
CA ALA A 24 -15.79 -24.58 14.19
C ALA A 24 -15.09 -24.97 12.88
N SER A 25 -15.80 -25.77 12.08
CA SER A 25 -15.40 -26.19 10.75
C SER A 25 -15.08 -24.96 9.90
N ILE A 26 -13.79 -24.75 9.65
CA ILE A 26 -13.28 -23.74 8.75
C ILE A 26 -13.80 -24.11 7.34
N GLY A 27 -14.83 -23.41 6.88
CA GLY A 27 -15.48 -23.66 5.61
C GLY A 27 -14.52 -23.52 4.42
N PRO A 28 -14.91 -24.03 3.23
CA PRO A 28 -14.08 -24.02 2.02
C PRO A 28 -13.60 -22.62 1.61
N PHE A 29 -14.28 -21.56 2.01
CA PHE A 29 -13.91 -20.16 1.72
C PHE A 29 -12.54 -19.74 2.28
N ALA A 30 -12.15 -20.24 3.46
CA ALA A 30 -10.83 -19.90 4.02
C ALA A 30 -9.68 -20.55 3.22
N LYS A 31 -9.92 -21.72 2.63
CA LYS A 31 -8.92 -22.43 1.81
C LYS A 31 -8.67 -21.74 0.47
N PHE A 32 -9.69 -21.11 -0.14
CA PHE A 32 -9.52 -20.35 -1.39
C PHE A 32 -8.78 -19.02 -1.17
N ALA A 33 -9.06 -18.31 -0.07
CA ALA A 33 -8.34 -17.09 0.27
C ALA A 33 -6.84 -17.35 0.55
N GLN A 34 -6.52 -18.47 1.21
CA GLN A 34 -5.15 -18.89 1.46
C GLN A 34 -4.42 -19.29 0.16
N ALA A 35 -5.08 -19.98 -0.77
CA ALA A 35 -4.49 -20.41 -2.05
C ALA A 35 -4.20 -19.23 -3.00
N ALA A 36 -5.08 -18.24 -3.10
CA ALA A 36 -4.86 -17.04 -3.92
C ALA A 36 -3.67 -16.19 -3.40
N ALA A 37 -3.43 -16.18 -2.09
CA ALA A 37 -2.27 -15.52 -1.49
C ALA A 37 -0.94 -16.25 -1.78
N LEU A 38 -0.99 -17.58 -1.96
CA LEU A 38 0.15 -18.42 -2.36
C LEU A 38 0.45 -18.34 -3.87
N GLU A 39 -0.56 -18.16 -4.73
CA GLU A 39 -0.39 -18.03 -6.19
C GLU A 39 0.13 -16.65 -6.64
N CYS A 40 -0.01 -15.62 -5.81
CA CYS A 40 0.46 -14.28 -6.15
C CYS A 40 1.99 -14.19 -6.34
N GLY A 41 2.74 -15.18 -5.84
CA GLY A 41 4.21 -15.18 -5.80
C GLY A 41 4.77 -14.01 -4.98
N ALA A 42 6.09 -13.98 -4.81
CA ALA A 42 6.79 -12.91 -4.08
C ALA A 42 6.89 -11.59 -4.87
N ALA A 43 5.90 -11.21 -5.69
CA ALA A 43 6.02 -10.11 -6.64
C ALA A 43 4.89 -9.07 -6.64
N LYS A 44 5.16 -8.00 -5.89
CA LYS A 44 4.44 -6.72 -5.82
C LYS A 44 5.13 -5.69 -6.72
N GLY A 45 4.65 -5.51 -7.95
CA GLY A 45 5.16 -4.47 -8.84
C GLY A 45 4.85 -3.07 -8.28
N ALA A 46 5.87 -2.27 -8.06
CA ALA A 46 5.81 -0.87 -7.65
C ALA A 46 6.53 -0.01 -8.70
N TYR A 47 5.98 1.16 -8.99
CA TYR A 47 6.42 2.04 -10.06
C TYR A 47 6.66 3.44 -9.48
N VAL A 48 7.76 4.05 -9.89
CA VAL A 48 7.98 5.48 -9.78
C VAL A 48 8.00 6.03 -11.19
N PHE A 49 7.14 6.99 -11.48
CA PHE A 49 7.09 7.71 -12.74
C PHE A 49 7.77 9.06 -12.58
N VAL A 50 8.47 9.52 -13.62
CA VAL A 50 9.10 10.84 -13.61
C VAL A 50 8.66 11.70 -14.81
N ARG A 51 8.41 12.98 -14.52
CA ARG A 51 8.20 14.06 -15.48
C ARG A 51 9.34 15.08 -15.27
N PRO A 52 10.47 14.96 -16.02
CA PRO A 52 11.69 15.71 -15.73
C PRO A 52 11.54 17.23 -15.78
N GLY A 53 10.68 17.74 -16.66
CA GLY A 53 10.41 19.18 -16.79
C GLY A 53 9.50 19.76 -15.69
N GLY A 54 8.96 18.94 -14.79
CA GLY A 54 8.13 19.41 -13.68
C GLY A 54 8.89 20.33 -12.73
N ALA A 55 8.17 21.22 -12.03
CA ALA A 55 8.75 22.16 -11.06
C ALA A 55 9.96 22.93 -11.60
N ASN A 56 9.83 23.55 -12.79
CA ASN A 56 10.90 24.30 -13.46
C ASN A 56 12.20 23.49 -13.66
N GLY A 57 12.08 22.19 -13.95
CA GLY A 57 13.21 21.31 -14.21
C GLY A 57 13.78 20.58 -12.97
N LEU A 58 13.25 20.83 -11.77
CA LEU A 58 13.59 20.04 -10.58
C LEU A 58 13.02 18.62 -10.66
N GLY A 59 11.99 18.42 -11.47
CA GLY A 59 11.29 17.16 -11.68
C GLY A 59 9.95 17.12 -10.98
N HIS A 60 9.17 16.11 -11.36
CA HIS A 60 7.92 15.74 -10.72
C HIS A 60 7.76 14.24 -10.78
N VAL A 61 7.29 13.62 -9.69
CA VAL A 61 7.16 12.17 -9.60
C VAL A 61 5.74 11.72 -9.30
N GLY A 62 5.42 10.50 -9.72
CA GLY A 62 4.17 9.82 -9.46
C GLY A 62 4.43 8.38 -9.06
N TRP A 63 3.42 7.71 -8.52
CA TRP A 63 3.54 6.34 -8.03
C TRP A 63 2.54 5.42 -8.72
N GLY A 64 2.86 4.12 -8.72
CA GLY A 64 1.95 3.04 -9.07
C GLY A 64 2.29 1.78 -8.28
N TYR A 65 1.30 0.98 -7.92
CA TYR A 65 1.53 -0.31 -7.28
C TYR A 65 0.40 -1.30 -7.57
N ARG A 66 0.75 -2.58 -7.60
CA ARG A 66 -0.20 -3.68 -7.83
C ARG A 66 -1.16 -3.81 -6.64
N THR A 67 -2.46 -3.88 -6.91
CA THR A 67 -3.54 -4.02 -5.91
C THR A 67 -4.18 -5.40 -5.90
N ALA A 68 -4.00 -6.19 -6.96
CA ALA A 68 -4.55 -7.55 -7.03
C ALA A 68 -3.61 -8.50 -7.77
N CYS A 69 -3.66 -9.79 -7.40
CA CYS A 69 -2.94 -10.86 -8.09
C CYS A 69 -3.35 -11.00 -9.56
N SER A 70 -4.56 -10.55 -9.93
CA SER A 70 -5.02 -10.48 -11.31
C SER A 70 -4.36 -9.39 -12.17
N GLY A 71 -3.43 -8.59 -11.62
CA GLY A 71 -2.71 -7.57 -12.38
C GLY A 71 -3.42 -6.21 -12.43
N SER A 72 -4.22 -5.90 -11.40
CA SER A 72 -4.74 -4.55 -11.18
C SER A 72 -3.74 -3.68 -10.42
N TYR A 73 -3.75 -2.38 -10.70
CA TYR A 73 -2.86 -1.37 -10.14
C TYR A 73 -3.65 -0.18 -9.61
N SER A 74 -3.11 0.47 -8.59
CA SER A 74 -3.49 1.80 -8.12
C SER A 74 -2.33 2.74 -8.45
N PHE A 75 -2.61 3.91 -8.98
CA PHE A 75 -1.58 4.86 -9.42
C PHE A 75 -2.07 6.31 -9.34
N GLY A 76 -1.16 7.25 -9.15
CA GLY A 76 -1.49 8.65 -8.92
C GLY A 76 -0.29 9.55 -8.62
N SER A 77 -0.60 10.80 -8.31
CA SER A 77 0.37 11.81 -7.84
C SER A 77 -0.34 12.98 -7.15
N VAL A 78 0.43 13.86 -6.52
CA VAL A 78 0.02 15.17 -6.01
C VAL A 78 0.67 16.24 -6.87
N GLU A 79 -0.10 16.99 -7.66
CA GLU A 79 0.42 17.82 -8.76
C GLU A 79 0.79 19.26 -8.39
N ASN A 80 0.19 19.85 -7.34
CA ASN A 80 0.29 21.30 -7.06
C ASN A 80 0.07 22.15 -8.34
N PRO A 81 -1.12 22.11 -8.96
CA PRO A 81 -1.36 22.70 -10.28
C PRO A 81 -1.20 24.22 -10.31
N ARG A 82 -1.22 24.86 -9.14
CA ARG A 82 -1.05 26.31 -8.97
C ARG A 82 0.40 26.72 -8.68
N GLY A 83 1.33 25.77 -8.56
CA GLY A 83 2.74 26.04 -8.28
C GLY A 83 2.97 26.77 -6.95
N GLN A 84 2.10 26.55 -5.95
CA GLN A 84 2.16 27.25 -4.67
C GLN A 84 3.27 26.66 -3.80
N ALA A 85 3.98 27.51 -3.06
CA ALA A 85 5.01 27.04 -2.13
C ALA A 85 4.41 26.24 -0.96
N HIS A 86 3.18 26.58 -0.58
CA HIS A 86 2.41 25.99 0.49
C HIS A 86 0.93 25.87 0.10
N ILE A 87 0.31 24.76 0.48
CA ILE A 87 -1.13 24.50 0.38
C ILE A 87 -1.59 23.94 1.74
N ASP A 88 -2.55 24.60 2.35
CA ASP A 88 -3.12 24.17 3.63
C ASP A 88 -3.70 22.75 3.55
N ARG A 89 -3.69 22.05 4.69
CA ARG A 89 -4.32 20.74 4.80
C ARG A 89 -5.82 20.84 4.48
N GLY A 90 -6.32 19.87 3.72
CA GLY A 90 -7.70 19.83 3.25
C GLY A 90 -8.00 20.73 2.03
N ALA A 91 -7.08 21.60 1.62
CA ALA A 91 -7.19 22.32 0.36
C ALA A 91 -6.76 21.43 -0.82
N ASP A 92 -7.20 21.81 -2.03
CA ASP A 92 -6.86 21.10 -3.27
C ASP A 92 -5.37 21.20 -3.58
N ASN A 93 -4.64 20.10 -3.37
CA ASN A 93 -3.22 19.96 -3.70
C ASN A 93 -2.99 19.33 -5.09
N GLY A 94 -4.03 19.17 -5.90
CA GLY A 94 -3.96 18.52 -7.21
C GLY A 94 -3.74 17.02 -7.12
N PHE A 95 -4.10 16.39 -6.00
CA PHE A 95 -4.08 14.94 -5.90
C PHE A 95 -5.02 14.31 -6.92
N TRP A 96 -4.52 13.27 -7.58
CA TRP A 96 -5.34 12.39 -8.38
C TRP A 96 -4.90 10.94 -8.18
N ARG A 97 -5.86 10.03 -8.30
CA ARG A 97 -5.64 8.59 -8.21
C ARG A 97 -6.61 7.87 -9.13
N GLN A 98 -6.11 6.83 -9.79
CA GLN A 98 -6.90 5.94 -10.63
C GLN A 98 -6.53 4.48 -10.33
N SER A 99 -7.30 3.56 -10.89
CA SER A 99 -7.00 2.13 -10.83
C SER A 99 -7.30 1.48 -12.17
N GLY A 100 -6.56 0.44 -12.52
CA GLY A 100 -6.66 -0.21 -13.82
C GLY A 100 -5.61 -1.30 -14.03
N THR A 101 -5.50 -1.78 -15.26
CA THR A 101 -4.41 -2.67 -15.68
C THR A 101 -3.09 -1.89 -15.76
N GLU A 102 -1.96 -2.60 -15.88
CA GLU A 102 -0.67 -1.96 -16.10
C GLU A 102 -0.67 -1.06 -17.35
N SER A 103 -1.23 -1.54 -18.47
CA SER A 103 -1.34 -0.74 -19.70
C SER A 103 -2.13 0.55 -19.49
N GLN A 104 -3.23 0.50 -18.73
CA GLN A 104 -4.01 1.69 -18.39
C GLN A 104 -3.24 2.65 -17.49
N MET A 105 -2.48 2.14 -16.52
CA MET A 105 -1.58 2.94 -15.68
C MET A 105 -0.52 3.67 -16.52
N LEU A 106 0.19 2.95 -17.39
CA LEU A 106 1.24 3.54 -18.24
C LEU A 106 0.64 4.60 -19.18
N SER A 107 -0.51 4.31 -19.80
CA SER A 107 -1.23 5.26 -20.65
C SER A 107 -1.67 6.52 -19.90
N ALA A 108 -2.23 6.36 -18.70
CA ALA A 108 -2.68 7.46 -17.86
C ALA A 108 -1.51 8.35 -17.40
N MET A 109 -0.36 7.77 -17.07
CA MET A 109 0.86 8.51 -16.73
C MET A 109 1.42 9.24 -17.96
N LYS A 110 1.52 8.57 -19.11
CA LYS A 110 1.94 9.18 -20.38
C LYS A 110 1.10 10.41 -20.74
N SER A 111 -0.23 10.28 -20.65
CA SER A 111 -1.17 11.38 -20.97
C SER A 111 -0.99 12.61 -20.08
N ARG A 112 -0.38 12.47 -18.91
CA ARG A 112 -0.06 13.54 -17.95
C ARG A 112 1.39 14.04 -18.05
N GLY A 113 2.08 13.67 -19.13
CA GLY A 113 3.42 14.14 -19.45
C GLY A 113 4.55 13.46 -18.68
N TYR A 114 4.28 12.37 -17.97
CA TYR A 114 5.36 11.51 -17.47
C TYR A 114 6.08 10.86 -18.65
N GLN A 115 7.40 10.73 -18.57
CA GLN A 115 8.25 10.33 -19.70
C GLN A 115 8.94 8.99 -19.50
N SER A 116 9.22 8.64 -18.24
CA SER A 116 9.97 7.44 -17.88
C SER A 116 9.45 6.89 -16.56
N TYR A 117 9.76 5.63 -16.29
CA TYR A 117 9.48 5.01 -15.00
C TYR A 117 10.57 4.05 -14.59
N LYS A 118 10.67 3.83 -13.28
CA LYS A 118 11.42 2.73 -12.67
C LYS A 118 10.41 1.81 -12.00
N THR A 119 10.61 0.51 -12.17
CA THR A 119 9.79 -0.52 -11.52
C THR A 119 10.63 -1.38 -10.60
N VAL A 120 10.02 -1.87 -9.53
CA VAL A 120 10.62 -2.90 -8.69
C VAL A 120 9.59 -3.89 -8.21
N THR A 121 10.08 -5.09 -7.92
CA THR A 121 9.34 -6.19 -7.33
C THR A 121 9.72 -6.29 -5.86
N THR A 122 8.78 -6.05 -4.94
CA THR A 122 9.07 -6.15 -3.49
C THR A 122 8.94 -7.58 -2.98
N SER A 123 9.93 -8.07 -2.23
CA SER A 123 9.97 -9.39 -1.61
C SER A 123 9.31 -9.38 -0.21
N ARG A 124 7.98 -9.33 -0.14
CA ARG A 124 7.26 -9.68 1.10
C ARG A 124 6.70 -11.09 0.99
N ALA A 125 6.75 -11.83 2.11
CA ALA A 125 6.18 -13.18 2.22
C ALA A 125 4.66 -13.22 1.98
N SER A 126 3.97 -12.08 2.13
CA SER A 126 2.54 -11.93 1.85
C SER A 126 2.23 -10.71 0.96
N PHE A 127 1.36 -10.93 -0.03
CA PHE A 127 0.79 -9.86 -0.85
C PHE A 127 -0.27 -9.08 -0.04
N ASP A 128 -0.02 -7.79 0.20
CA ASP A 128 -0.90 -6.87 0.94
C ASP A 128 -0.69 -5.42 0.44
N PRO A 129 -1.64 -4.86 -0.33
CA PRO A 129 -1.63 -3.46 -0.77
C PRO A 129 -2.39 -2.53 0.20
N GLY A 130 -3.01 -3.04 1.26
CA GLY A 130 -3.89 -2.29 2.16
C GLY A 130 -3.25 -1.04 2.78
N PRO A 131 -2.03 -1.11 3.33
CA PRO A 131 -1.35 0.07 3.87
C PRO A 131 -1.10 1.16 2.81
N ALA A 132 -0.67 0.78 1.60
CA ALA A 132 -0.47 1.72 0.51
C ALA A 132 -1.78 2.38 0.04
N ASN A 133 -2.88 1.62 -0.01
CA ASN A 133 -4.21 2.16 -0.32
C ASN A 133 -4.65 3.23 0.68
N THR A 134 -4.33 3.04 1.96
CA THR A 134 -4.64 3.98 3.03
C THR A 134 -3.85 5.27 2.88
N VAL A 135 -2.53 5.20 2.71
CA VAL A 135 -1.66 6.37 2.51
C VAL A 135 -2.02 7.13 1.23
N ALA A 136 -2.22 6.40 0.12
CA ALA A 136 -2.67 7.00 -1.13
C ALA A 136 -4.03 7.69 -0.98
N GLY A 137 -4.98 7.09 -0.26
CA GLY A 137 -6.30 7.70 0.00
C GLY A 137 -6.21 8.99 0.83
N ALA A 138 -5.31 9.06 1.80
CA ALA A 138 -5.10 10.23 2.64
C ALA A 138 -4.40 11.39 1.91
N SER A 139 -3.80 11.14 0.74
CA SER A 139 -2.98 12.11 0.01
C SER A 139 -3.76 13.32 -0.49
N ALA A 140 -5.07 13.19 -0.74
CA ALA A 140 -5.92 14.31 -1.15
C ALA A 140 -5.99 15.44 -0.10
N GLY A 141 -5.93 15.08 1.19
CA GLY A 141 -6.09 16.04 2.30
C GLY A 141 -4.79 16.50 2.93
N ARG A 142 -3.61 16.04 2.45
CA ARG A 142 -2.32 16.27 3.12
C ARG A 142 -1.80 17.71 3.01
N GLY A 143 -2.40 18.55 2.17
CA GLY A 143 -1.83 19.84 1.77
C GLY A 143 -0.64 19.66 0.84
N TYR A 144 0.24 20.65 0.78
CA TYR A 144 1.50 20.61 0.03
C TYR A 144 2.51 21.59 0.60
N ASP A 145 3.78 21.20 0.66
CA ASP A 145 4.91 22.09 0.91
C ASP A 145 6.05 21.74 -0.02
N VAL A 146 6.79 22.74 -0.50
CA VAL A 146 7.99 22.49 -1.33
C VAL A 146 9.01 21.61 -0.61
N ILE A 147 9.07 21.67 0.73
CA ILE A 147 9.99 20.87 1.56
C ILE A 147 9.18 19.98 2.51
N GLY A 148 9.37 18.66 2.43
CA GLY A 148 8.85 17.68 3.38
C GLY A 148 7.36 17.32 3.24
N ASN A 149 6.68 17.84 2.22
CA ASN A 149 5.29 17.53 1.93
C ASN A 149 4.95 17.73 0.44
N ASN A 150 5.80 17.25 -0.46
CA ASN A 150 5.63 17.43 -1.91
C ASN A 150 5.30 16.11 -2.65
N CYS A 151 5.40 16.14 -3.98
CA CYS A 151 5.17 14.97 -4.83
C CYS A 151 6.11 13.80 -4.51
N ALA A 152 7.37 14.05 -4.17
CA ALA A 152 8.36 13.03 -3.85
C ALA A 152 8.12 12.43 -2.46
N ASP A 153 7.77 13.26 -1.46
CA ASP A 153 7.32 12.77 -0.14
C ASP A 153 6.10 11.87 -0.30
N ASN A 154 5.14 12.26 -1.16
CA ASN A 154 3.97 11.44 -1.43
C ASN A 154 4.30 10.07 -2.03
N VAL A 155 5.15 10.04 -3.05
CA VAL A 155 5.60 8.78 -3.64
C VAL A 155 6.33 7.93 -2.59
N TRP A 156 7.23 8.53 -1.80
CA TRP A 156 7.98 7.83 -0.77
C TRP A 156 7.05 7.20 0.26
N ASP A 157 6.09 7.96 0.82
CA ASP A 157 5.14 7.47 1.82
C ASP A 157 4.32 6.27 1.31
N VAL A 158 3.80 6.38 0.07
CA VAL A 158 2.99 5.32 -0.55
C VAL A 158 3.80 4.05 -0.76
N LEU A 159 5.01 4.17 -1.31
CA LEU A 159 5.87 3.03 -1.60
C LEU A 159 6.45 2.39 -0.34
N HIS A 160 6.78 3.21 0.66
CA HIS A 160 7.19 2.72 1.97
C HIS A 160 6.07 1.90 2.63
N ALA A 161 4.82 2.42 2.61
CA ALA A 161 3.66 1.69 3.11
C ALA A 161 3.39 0.40 2.33
N TYR A 162 3.59 0.41 1.01
CA TYR A 162 3.49 -0.79 0.17
C TYR A 162 4.51 -1.87 0.56
N GLY A 163 5.63 -1.44 1.13
CA GLY A 163 6.71 -2.30 1.61
C GLY A 163 7.90 -2.38 0.67
N VAL A 164 8.14 -1.35 -0.14
CA VAL A 164 9.39 -1.22 -0.90
C VAL A 164 10.52 -0.96 0.10
N PRO A 165 11.51 -1.85 0.22
CA PRO A 165 12.65 -1.64 1.12
C PRO A 165 13.62 -0.62 0.51
N ASP A 166 14.48 -0.06 1.36
CA ASP A 166 15.63 0.78 0.98
C ASP A 166 15.32 1.94 0.02
N LEU A 167 14.17 2.61 0.17
CA LEU A 167 13.90 3.84 -0.55
C LEU A 167 14.90 4.93 -0.14
N PRO A 168 15.57 5.62 -1.08
CA PRO A 168 16.49 6.72 -0.77
C PRO A 168 15.82 7.81 0.07
N TYR A 169 16.53 8.34 1.05
CA TYR A 169 16.03 9.43 1.89
C TYR A 169 15.90 10.71 1.06
N LEU A 170 14.74 11.35 1.13
CA LEU A 170 14.46 12.58 0.39
C LEU A 170 15.29 13.78 0.87
N GLN A 171 15.72 13.78 2.14
CA GLN A 171 16.53 14.85 2.73
C GLN A 171 17.90 15.00 2.06
N VAL A 172 18.45 13.91 1.49
CA VAL A 172 19.73 13.94 0.75
C VAL A 172 19.53 14.08 -0.77
N HIS A 173 18.28 13.96 -1.24
CA HIS A 173 17.89 14.09 -2.65
C HIS A 173 16.62 14.94 -2.80
N PRO A 174 16.63 16.24 -2.43
CA PRO A 174 15.41 17.04 -2.30
C PRO A 174 14.71 17.34 -3.63
N ALA A 175 15.45 17.30 -4.75
CA ALA A 175 14.87 17.48 -6.08
C ALA A 175 14.30 16.15 -6.61
N PRO A 176 13.05 16.10 -7.10
CA PRO A 176 12.44 14.86 -7.56
C PRO A 176 13.23 14.12 -8.65
N ASN A 177 13.87 14.84 -9.58
CA ASN A 177 14.75 14.22 -10.59
C ASN A 177 15.97 13.54 -9.96
N ASN A 178 16.58 14.18 -8.95
CA ASN A 178 17.74 13.64 -8.24
C ASN A 178 17.33 12.39 -7.44
N TRP A 179 16.22 12.46 -6.70
CA TRP A 179 15.68 11.31 -5.97
C TRP A 179 15.34 10.15 -6.90
N TYR A 180 14.62 10.40 -8.00
CA TYR A 180 14.33 9.38 -9.00
C TYR A 180 15.61 8.76 -9.57
N ALA A 181 16.63 9.57 -9.87
CA ALA A 181 17.91 9.08 -10.38
C ALA A 181 18.61 8.16 -9.36
N SER A 182 18.51 8.46 -8.06
CA SER A 182 19.11 7.67 -6.97
C SER A 182 18.47 6.28 -6.77
N LEU A 183 17.27 6.05 -7.30
CA LEU A 183 16.67 4.71 -7.31
C LEU A 183 17.53 3.76 -8.15
N GLY A 184 18.20 2.80 -7.53
CA GLY A 184 19.16 1.91 -8.19
C GLY A 184 19.08 0.50 -7.66
N SER A 185 20.23 -0.09 -7.33
CA SER A 185 20.29 -1.41 -6.72
C SER A 185 20.85 -1.31 -5.31
N THR A 186 20.18 -1.95 -4.35
CA THR A 186 20.65 -2.20 -2.98
C THR A 186 20.71 -3.70 -2.73
N SER A 187 21.03 -4.10 -1.49
CA SER A 187 20.93 -5.50 -1.06
C SER A 187 19.51 -6.07 -1.12
N ASN A 188 18.47 -5.23 -1.04
CA ASN A 188 17.07 -5.67 -0.92
C ASN A 188 16.18 -5.26 -2.10
N VAL A 189 16.62 -4.31 -2.94
CA VAL A 189 15.80 -3.76 -4.03
C VAL A 189 16.64 -3.51 -5.28
N THR A 190 16.16 -3.92 -6.45
CA THR A 190 16.78 -3.59 -7.73
C THR A 190 15.73 -2.94 -8.62
N TRP A 191 15.91 -1.65 -8.88
CA TRP A 191 15.03 -0.89 -9.75
C TRP A 191 15.40 -1.12 -11.22
N SER A 192 14.42 -1.55 -12.02
CA SER A 192 14.56 -1.63 -13.47
C SER A 192 13.98 -0.37 -14.11
N GLY A 193 14.80 0.35 -14.87
CA GLY A 193 14.40 1.57 -15.57
C GLY A 193 13.86 1.29 -16.95
N SER A 194 12.85 2.05 -17.35
CA SER A 194 12.36 2.16 -18.72
C SER A 194 12.35 3.62 -19.16
N THR A 195 12.90 3.87 -20.34
CA THR A 195 12.82 5.16 -21.03
C THR A 195 11.70 5.11 -22.05
N GLY A 196 10.74 6.03 -21.96
CA GLY A 196 9.59 6.10 -22.87
C GLY A 196 8.35 5.41 -22.31
N LEU A 197 7.36 6.23 -21.94
CA LEU A 197 5.96 5.84 -21.73
C LEU A 197 5.17 6.00 -23.02
#